data_AF-A0A968A2A3-F1
#
_entry.id   AF-A0A968A2A3-F1
#
_cell.length_a   1.000
_cell.length_b   1.000
_cell.length_c   1.000
_cell.angle_alpha   90.00
_cell.angle_beta   90.00
_cell.angle_gamma   90.00
#
_symmetry.space_group_name_H-M   'P 1'
#
loop_
_entity.id
_entity.type
_entity.pdbx_description
1 polymer ?
#
loop_
_entity_poly.entity_id
_entity_poly.type
_entity_poly.pdbx_seq_one_letter_code
_entity_poly.pdbx_strand_id
1 'polypeptide(L)'
;MSDKSQVYSTYVCITHGDLNESNILIDQLGRTWLIDFRDTGEAHILRDVAKLDAVIRFELLAPEEATLAERLAMEEALANIKDFNELVHSTNNFSTANAALTKAYNISIYLRRLAHRLIGQNRNANFNEYHVASYYQALNAVRFTSLPPLQREHALLSASLLAESLGL
;
A
#
# COMPACT_ATOMS: atom_id res chain seq x y z
N MET A 1 10.91 32.75 3.76
CA MET A 1 11.56 31.44 4.01
C MET A 1 10.99 30.92 5.33
N SER A 2 9.93 30.10 5.25
CA SER A 2 9.35 29.50 6.45
C SER A 2 10.11 28.21 6.73
N ASP A 3 10.90 28.22 7.79
CA ASP A 3 11.41 27.02 8.43
C ASP A 3 10.20 26.22 8.96
N LYS A 4 9.76 25.23 8.20
CA LYS A 4 8.83 24.21 8.66
C LYS A 4 9.64 22.93 8.79
N SER A 5 10.25 22.72 9.95
CA SER A 5 10.58 21.35 10.35
C SER A 5 9.25 20.58 10.39
N GLN A 6 8.99 19.79 9.35
CA GLN A 6 7.84 18.90 9.30
C GLN A 6 8.10 17.74 10.28
N VAL A 7 7.96 18.01 11.57
CA VAL A 7 7.97 16.99 12.61
C VAL A 7 6.58 16.38 12.66
N TYR A 8 6.41 15.24 12.00
CA TYR A 8 5.17 14.45 12.10
C TYR A 8 5.21 13.63 13.38
N SER A 9 4.17 13.77 14.22
CA SER A 9 3.95 12.86 15.34
C SER A 9 3.49 11.52 14.77
N THR A 10 4.37 10.54 14.68
CA THR A 10 4.07 9.21 14.17
C THR A 10 4.08 8.17 15.29
N TYR A 11 3.38 7.05 15.07
CA TYR A 11 3.44 5.91 15.97
C TYR A 11 4.44 4.88 15.47
N VAL A 12 5.14 4.29 16.43
CA VAL A 12 6.08 3.19 16.22
C VAL A 12 5.62 1.96 17.00
N CYS A 13 5.89 0.78 16.46
CA CYS A 13 5.67 -0.49 17.13
C CYS A 13 6.71 -1.51 16.68
N ILE A 14 6.71 -2.69 17.32
CA ILE A 14 7.41 -3.84 16.76
C ILE A 14 6.67 -4.28 15.49
N THR A 15 7.39 -4.32 14.38
CA THR A 15 6.90 -4.74 13.05
C THR A 15 7.59 -6.02 12.62
N HIS A 16 6.96 -6.80 11.75
CA HIS A 16 7.58 -7.95 11.10
C HIS A 16 8.81 -7.54 10.28
N GLY A 17 8.69 -6.41 9.57
CA GLY A 17 9.78 -5.76 8.86
C GLY A 17 9.81 -6.08 7.36
N ASP A 18 9.44 -7.31 6.99
CA ASP A 18 9.29 -7.78 5.62
C ASP A 18 8.00 -8.57 5.42
N LEU A 19 6.84 -7.99 5.74
CA LEU A 19 5.56 -8.69 5.59
C LEU A 19 5.11 -8.74 4.11
N ASN A 20 5.48 -9.83 3.43
CA ASN A 20 5.09 -10.14 2.05
C ASN A 20 4.33 -11.48 1.98
N GLU A 21 3.88 -11.87 0.78
CA GLU A 21 3.09 -13.08 0.54
C GLU A 21 3.84 -14.37 0.89
N SER A 22 5.15 -14.41 0.70
CA SER A 22 6.00 -15.56 1.02
C SER A 22 6.15 -15.76 2.53
N ASN A 23 5.89 -14.72 3.32
CA ASN A 23 5.94 -14.75 4.79
C ASN A 23 4.57 -14.99 5.45
N ILE A 24 3.53 -15.29 4.65
CA ILE A 24 2.18 -15.62 5.12
C ILE A 24 1.82 -17.03 4.65
N LEU A 25 1.76 -17.97 5.60
CA LEU A 25 1.31 -19.34 5.31
C LEU A 25 -0.17 -19.48 5.61
N ILE A 26 -0.93 -20.01 4.66
CA ILE A 26 -2.36 -20.31 4.81
C ILE A 26 -2.55 -21.78 4.46
N ASP A 27 -3.16 -22.56 5.36
CA ASP A 27 -3.48 -23.95 5.07
C ASP A 27 -4.89 -24.13 4.47
N GLN A 28 -5.23 -25.39 4.15
CA GLN A 28 -6.52 -25.75 3.57
C GLN A 28 -7.73 -25.45 4.49
N LEU A 29 -7.51 -25.25 5.79
CA LEU A 29 -8.55 -24.89 6.76
C LEU A 29 -8.63 -23.38 7.00
N GLY A 30 -7.81 -22.59 6.29
CA GLY A 30 -7.75 -21.13 6.44
C GLY A 30 -7.01 -20.69 7.70
N ARG A 31 -6.22 -21.57 8.34
CA ARG A 31 -5.35 -21.18 9.44
C ARG A 31 -4.16 -20.43 8.89
N THR A 32 -3.79 -19.34 9.54
CA THR A 32 -2.75 -18.41 9.07
C THR A 32 -1.60 -18.35 10.05
N TRP A 33 -0.36 -18.40 9.52
CA TRP A 33 0.87 -18.21 10.28
C TRP A 33 1.76 -17.18 9.59
N LEU A 34 2.46 -16.40 10.39
CA LEU A 34 3.56 -15.55 9.94
C LEU A 34 4.89 -16.25 10.18
N ILE A 35 5.82 -16.11 9.25
CA ILE A 35 7.15 -16.72 9.30
C ILE A 35 8.24 -15.71 8.91
N ASP A 36 9.50 -16.07 9.15
CA ASP A 36 10.69 -15.28 8.82
C ASP A 36 10.76 -13.89 9.49
N PHE A 37 10.84 -13.90 10.82
CA PHE A 37 10.98 -12.72 11.67
C PHE A 37 12.40 -12.10 11.67
N ARG A 38 13.19 -12.29 10.62
CA ARG A 38 14.58 -11.82 10.56
C ARG A 38 14.69 -10.30 10.68
N ASP A 39 13.78 -9.58 10.03
CA ASP A 39 13.78 -8.11 9.98
C ASP A 39 12.90 -7.47 11.06
N THR A 40 12.47 -8.26 12.04
CA THR A 40 11.58 -7.79 13.10
C THR A 40 12.27 -6.77 13.99
N GLY A 41 11.59 -5.67 14.23
CA GLY A 41 12.12 -4.58 15.04
C GLY A 41 11.18 -3.39 15.13
N GLU A 42 11.59 -2.40 15.92
CA GLU A 42 10.87 -1.15 16.07
C GLU A 42 10.89 -0.36 14.76
N ALA A 43 9.71 -0.02 14.25
CA ALA A 43 9.56 0.79 13.04
C ALA A 43 8.22 1.53 13.06
N HIS A 44 7.97 2.32 12.01
CA HIS A 44 6.69 2.98 11.80
C HIS A 44 5.53 1.97 11.81
N ILE A 45 4.44 2.27 12.52
CA ILE A 45 3.30 1.35 12.73
C ILE A 45 2.65 0.89 11.41
N LEU A 46 2.78 1.67 10.34
CA LEU A 46 2.24 1.36 9.01
C LEU A 46 3.17 0.54 8.10
N ARG A 47 4.40 0.23 8.53
CA ARG A 47 5.42 -0.41 7.67
C ARG A 47 4.91 -1.70 7.03
N ASP A 48 4.41 -2.63 7.83
CA ASP A 48 3.98 -3.95 7.36
C ASP A 48 2.74 -3.88 6.49
N VAL A 49 1.77 -3.02 6.86
CA VAL A 49 0.53 -2.83 6.07
C VAL A 49 0.84 -2.23 4.70
N ALA A 50 1.71 -1.21 4.64
CA ALA A 50 2.10 -0.59 3.39
C ALA A 50 2.94 -1.54 2.50
N LYS A 51 3.81 -2.36 3.09
CA LYS A 51 4.57 -3.38 2.37
C LYS A 51 3.63 -4.42 1.75
N LEU A 52 2.69 -4.96 2.52
CA LEU A 52 1.73 -5.94 2.01
C LEU A 52 0.81 -5.35 0.93
N ASP A 53 0.39 -4.09 1.08
CA ASP A 53 -0.40 -3.39 0.04
C ASP A 53 0.38 -3.25 -1.28
N ALA A 54 1.67 -2.89 -1.20
CA ALA A 54 2.54 -2.84 -2.36
C ALA A 54 2.74 -4.22 -3.02
N VAL A 55 2.92 -5.28 -2.23
CA VAL A 55 3.01 -6.66 -2.72
C VAL A 55 1.75 -7.05 -3.50
N ILE A 56 0.57 -6.75 -2.96
CA ILE A 56 -0.71 -7.03 -3.62
C ILE A 56 -0.80 -6.34 -4.99
N ARG A 57 -0.39 -5.08 -5.08
CA ARG A 57 -0.54 -4.28 -6.30
C ARG A 57 0.53 -4.56 -7.34
N PHE A 58 1.78 -4.69 -6.92
CA PHE A 58 2.93 -4.72 -7.84
C PHE A 58 3.51 -6.12 -8.06
N GLU A 59 3.33 -7.06 -7.13
CA GLU A 59 3.97 -8.37 -7.20
C GLU A 59 2.93 -9.46 -7.52
N LEU A 60 1.80 -9.48 -6.78
CA LEU A 60 0.77 -10.51 -6.89
C LEU A 60 -0.23 -10.31 -8.03
N LEU A 61 -0.48 -9.07 -8.46
CA LEU A 61 -1.27 -8.81 -9.66
C LEU A 61 -0.36 -9.06 -10.88
N ALA A 62 -0.48 -10.23 -11.49
CA ALA A 62 0.43 -10.71 -12.52
C ALA A 62 0.30 -9.93 -13.85
N PRO A 63 1.36 -9.82 -14.67
CA PRO A 63 1.36 -9.01 -15.88
C PRO A 63 0.22 -9.33 -16.87
N GLU A 64 -0.15 -10.60 -16.99
CA GLU A 64 -1.22 -11.10 -17.85
C GLU A 64 -2.63 -10.84 -17.31
N GLU A 65 -2.77 -10.50 -16.02
CA GLU A 65 -4.07 -10.29 -15.38
C GLU A 65 -4.65 -8.90 -15.63
N ALA A 66 -3.81 -7.90 -15.96
CA ALA A 66 -4.24 -6.52 -16.14
C ALA A 66 -3.26 -5.71 -16.98
N THR A 67 -3.80 -4.96 -17.94
CA THR A 67 -3.03 -4.00 -18.73
C THR A 67 -2.52 -2.84 -17.88
N LEU A 68 -1.48 -2.14 -18.37
CA LEU A 68 -0.96 -0.96 -17.68
C LEU A 68 -2.02 0.14 -17.52
N ALA A 69 -2.91 0.32 -18.51
CA ALA A 69 -3.97 1.31 -18.47
C ALA A 69 -5.00 1.00 -17.36
N GLU A 70 -5.40 -0.26 -17.21
CA GLU A 70 -6.32 -0.64 -16.13
C GLU A 70 -5.68 -0.51 -14.74
N ARG A 71 -4.37 -0.82 -14.63
CA ARG A 71 -3.60 -0.61 -13.41
C ARG A 71 -3.52 0.88 -13.06
N LEU A 72 -3.26 1.74 -14.04
CA LEU A 72 -3.26 3.19 -13.84
C LEU A 72 -4.61 3.68 -13.33
N ALA A 73 -5.72 3.25 -13.93
CA ALA A 73 -7.06 3.63 -13.46
C ALA A 73 -7.32 3.20 -12.00
N MET A 74 -6.83 2.03 -11.60
CA MET A 74 -6.89 1.58 -10.20
C MET A 74 -6.04 2.47 -9.29
N GLU A 75 -4.81 2.82 -9.70
CA GLU A 75 -3.92 3.69 -8.93
C GLU A 75 -4.47 5.12 -8.78
N GLU A 76 -5.07 5.68 -9.84
CA GLU A 76 -5.75 6.97 -9.78
C GLU A 76 -6.91 6.94 -8.77
N ALA A 77 -7.72 5.87 -8.79
CA ALA A 77 -8.80 5.70 -7.82
C ALA A 77 -8.28 5.59 -6.38
N LEU A 78 -7.14 4.93 -6.17
CA LEU A 78 -6.50 4.81 -4.86
C LEU A 78 -5.83 6.11 -4.39
N ALA A 79 -5.16 6.84 -5.29
CA ALA A 79 -4.45 8.08 -4.97
C ALA A 79 -5.40 9.25 -4.69
N ASN A 80 -6.62 9.21 -5.25
CA ASN A 80 -7.66 10.20 -5.02
C ASN A 80 -8.33 10.10 -3.64
N ILE A 81 -8.09 9.03 -2.88
CA ILE A 81 -8.58 8.91 -1.50
C ILE A 81 -7.70 9.80 -0.61
N LYS A 82 -8.28 10.87 -0.06
CA LYS A 82 -7.55 11.87 0.72
C LYS A 82 -7.90 11.84 2.20
N ASP A 83 -8.98 11.16 2.57
CA ASP A 83 -9.43 11.07 3.95
C ASP A 83 -9.96 9.68 4.32
N PHE A 84 -9.92 9.39 5.61
CA PHE A 84 -10.41 8.16 6.18
C PHE A 84 -11.93 8.02 6.08
N ASN A 85 -12.71 9.11 6.08
CA ASN A 85 -14.15 9.02 5.87
C ASN A 85 -14.50 8.57 4.44
N GLU A 86 -13.65 8.90 3.46
CA GLU A 86 -13.84 8.47 2.08
C GLU A 86 -13.63 6.96 1.92
N LEU A 87 -12.74 6.35 2.72
CA LEU A 87 -12.49 4.90 2.70
C LEU A 87 -13.73 4.06 2.97
N VAL A 88 -14.71 4.56 3.72
CA VAL A 88 -15.96 3.85 4.01
C VAL A 88 -16.80 3.69 2.73
N HIS A 89 -16.78 4.68 1.84
CA HIS A 89 -17.52 4.68 0.58
C HIS A 89 -16.68 4.24 -0.63
N SER A 90 -15.36 4.15 -0.48
CA SER A 90 -14.40 3.91 -1.56
C SER A 90 -14.55 2.58 -2.30
N THR A 91 -15.18 1.56 -1.71
CA THR A 91 -15.36 0.27 -2.41
C THR A 91 -16.17 0.38 -3.70
N ASN A 92 -16.90 1.49 -3.91
CA ASN A 92 -17.67 1.75 -5.11
C ASN A 92 -17.00 2.75 -6.09
N ASN A 93 -15.84 3.29 -5.74
CA ASN A 93 -15.19 4.35 -6.52
C ASN A 93 -14.38 3.84 -7.72
N PHE A 94 -14.15 2.52 -7.78
CA PHE A 94 -13.50 1.85 -8.90
C PHE A 94 -14.36 0.66 -9.32
N SER A 95 -14.72 0.61 -10.60
CA SER A 95 -15.52 -0.47 -11.18
C SER A 95 -14.81 -0.98 -12.44
N THR A 96 -14.65 -2.30 -12.52
CA THR A 96 -14.05 -2.97 -13.67
C THR A 96 -14.65 -4.36 -13.82
N ALA A 97 -14.70 -4.87 -15.05
CA ALA A 97 -15.04 -6.27 -15.33
C ALA A 97 -13.88 -7.23 -14.99
N ASN A 98 -12.68 -6.69 -14.76
CA ASN A 98 -11.50 -7.47 -14.44
C ASN A 98 -11.52 -7.94 -12.97
N ALA A 99 -11.67 -9.25 -12.78
CA ALA A 99 -11.78 -9.84 -11.45
C ALA A 99 -10.49 -9.72 -10.62
N ALA A 100 -9.31 -9.80 -11.26
CA ALA A 100 -8.02 -9.70 -10.57
C ALA A 100 -7.80 -8.27 -10.04
N LEU A 101 -8.12 -7.25 -10.84
CA LEU A 101 -8.10 -5.85 -10.40
C LEU A 101 -9.12 -5.54 -9.32
N THR A 102 -10.35 -6.04 -9.47
CA THR A 102 -11.39 -5.90 -8.42
C THR A 102 -10.88 -6.47 -7.10
N LYS A 103 -10.25 -7.65 -7.14
CA LYS A 103 -9.66 -8.27 -5.95
C LYS A 103 -8.51 -7.43 -5.36
N ALA A 104 -7.55 -7.01 -6.19
CA ALA A 104 -6.41 -6.20 -5.75
C ALA A 104 -6.87 -4.86 -5.13
N TYR A 105 -7.80 -4.16 -5.78
CA TYR A 105 -8.39 -2.92 -5.28
C TYR A 105 -9.07 -3.12 -3.92
N ASN A 106 -9.94 -4.14 -3.81
CA ASN A 106 -10.67 -4.42 -2.57
C ASN A 106 -9.73 -4.75 -1.40
N ILE A 107 -8.66 -5.52 -1.65
CA ILE A 107 -7.64 -5.81 -0.64
C ILE A 107 -6.89 -4.52 -0.25
N SER A 108 -6.53 -3.69 -1.23
CA SER A 108 -5.86 -2.40 -0.98
C SER A 108 -6.71 -1.47 -0.11
N ILE A 109 -8.02 -1.37 -0.40
CA ILE A 109 -8.97 -0.62 0.44
C ILE A 109 -9.06 -1.20 1.85
N TYR A 110 -9.08 -2.53 1.99
CA TYR A 110 -9.09 -3.18 3.30
C TYR A 110 -7.83 -2.86 4.11
N LEU A 111 -6.65 -2.94 3.48
CA LEU A 111 -5.37 -2.62 4.13
C LEU A 111 -5.29 -1.15 4.53
N ARG A 112 -5.78 -0.23 3.70
CA ARG A 112 -5.93 1.20 4.03
C ARG A 112 -6.86 1.43 5.24
N ARG A 113 -7.97 0.69 5.34
CA ARG A 113 -8.86 0.71 6.53
C ARG A 113 -8.17 0.13 7.77
N LEU A 114 -7.32 -0.89 7.62
CA LEU A 114 -6.51 -1.40 8.72
C LEU A 114 -5.49 -0.34 9.19
N ALA A 115 -4.78 0.29 8.26
CA ALA A 115 -3.87 1.39 8.56
C ALA A 115 -4.55 2.52 9.33
N HIS A 116 -5.78 2.91 8.93
CA HIS A 116 -6.58 3.88 9.67
C HIS A 116 -6.77 3.49 11.13
N ARG A 117 -7.17 2.24 11.39
CA ARG A 117 -7.39 1.75 12.75
C ARG A 117 -6.11 1.79 13.60
N LEU A 118 -4.95 1.52 12.98
CA LEU A 118 -3.66 1.54 13.67
C LEU A 118 -3.26 2.95 14.11
N ILE A 119 -3.51 3.97 13.28
CA ILE A 119 -3.15 5.36 13.62
C ILE A 119 -4.30 6.15 14.26
N GLY A 120 -5.51 5.60 14.34
CA GLY A 120 -6.71 6.32 14.78
C GLY A 120 -6.68 6.86 16.22
N GLN A 121 -5.76 6.39 17.07
CA GLN A 121 -5.54 6.95 18.41
C GLN A 121 -4.69 8.24 18.39
N ASN A 122 -3.97 8.49 17.30
CA ASN A 122 -3.18 9.70 17.12
C ASN A 122 -4.12 10.82 16.68
N ARG A 123 -4.33 11.81 17.55
CA ARG A 123 -5.16 12.98 17.23
C ARG A 123 -4.62 13.83 16.09
N ASN A 124 -3.33 13.66 15.76
CA ASN A 124 -2.67 14.33 14.65
C ASN A 124 -2.43 13.39 13.46
N ALA A 125 -3.02 12.17 13.47
CA ALA A 125 -2.92 11.25 12.36
C ALA A 125 -3.41 11.91 11.08
N ASN A 126 -2.61 11.79 10.03
CA ASN A 126 -2.97 12.26 8.70
C ASN A 126 -2.92 11.09 7.72
N PHE A 127 -3.88 11.03 6.80
CA PHE A 127 -3.87 10.09 5.68
C PHE A 127 -2.56 10.13 4.88
N ASN A 128 -1.89 11.29 4.86
CA ASN A 128 -0.58 11.45 4.23
C ASN A 128 0.49 10.50 4.80
N GLU A 129 0.40 10.04 6.06
CA GLU A 129 1.32 9.02 6.59
C GLU A 129 1.25 7.73 5.76
N TYR A 130 0.05 7.33 5.34
CA TYR A 130 -0.15 6.18 4.48
C TYR A 130 0.34 6.44 3.05
N HIS A 131 0.12 7.64 2.50
CA HIS A 131 0.63 8.00 1.19
C HIS A 131 2.17 8.02 1.16
N VAL A 132 2.83 8.55 2.19
CA VAL A 132 4.29 8.52 2.32
C VAL A 132 4.80 7.08 2.38
N ALA A 133 4.18 6.23 3.19
CA ALA A 133 4.55 4.81 3.27
C ALA A 133 4.34 4.08 1.92
N SER A 134 3.23 4.36 1.25
CA SER A 134 2.91 3.79 -0.07
C SER A 134 3.87 4.27 -1.15
N TYR A 135 4.24 5.54 -1.13
CA TYR A 135 5.21 6.14 -2.06
C TYR A 135 6.58 5.50 -1.91
N TYR A 136 7.04 5.35 -0.66
CA TYR A 136 8.29 4.66 -0.34
C TYR A 136 8.30 3.22 -0.87
N GLN A 137 7.21 2.47 -0.68
CA GLN A 137 7.12 1.09 -1.18
C GLN A 137 7.04 1.01 -2.71
N ALA A 138 6.35 1.94 -3.36
CA ALA A 138 6.30 2.04 -4.81
C ALA A 138 7.70 2.28 -5.40
N LEU A 139 8.47 3.22 -4.84
CA LEU A 139 9.87 3.44 -5.24
C LEU A 139 10.75 2.21 -5.01
N ASN A 140 10.55 1.49 -3.90
CA ASN A 140 11.28 0.25 -3.64
C ASN A 140 10.99 -0.81 -4.70
N ALA A 141 9.72 -0.99 -5.08
CA ALA A 141 9.31 -1.98 -6.09
C ALA A 141 9.96 -1.70 -7.47
N VAL A 142 10.15 -0.43 -7.85
CA VAL A 142 10.85 -0.06 -9.10
C VAL A 142 12.28 -0.63 -9.17
N ARG A 143 12.93 -0.80 -8.01
CA ARG A 143 14.30 -1.32 -7.87
C ARG A 143 14.37 -2.86 -7.93
N PHE A 144 13.26 -3.57 -7.81
CA PHE A 144 13.25 -5.03 -7.84
C PHE A 144 13.41 -5.52 -9.27
N THR A 145 14.62 -5.95 -9.62
CA THR A 145 14.97 -6.46 -10.95
C THR A 145 14.31 -7.80 -11.27
N SER A 146 13.82 -8.51 -10.26
CA SER A 146 13.00 -9.71 -10.41
C SER A 146 11.60 -9.41 -10.92
N LEU A 147 11.09 -8.18 -10.77
CA LEU A 147 9.77 -7.81 -11.26
C LEU A 147 9.78 -7.60 -12.79
N PRO A 148 8.81 -8.20 -13.51
CA PRO A 148 8.51 -7.89 -14.89
C PRO A 148 8.43 -6.39 -15.20
N PRO A 149 8.82 -5.96 -16.41
CA PRO A 149 8.80 -4.54 -16.81
C PRO A 149 7.45 -3.84 -16.56
N LEU A 150 6.34 -4.49 -16.91
CA LEU A 150 4.98 -3.94 -16.73
C LEU A 150 4.67 -3.64 -15.25
N GLN A 151 5.07 -4.53 -14.33
CA GLN A 151 4.86 -4.33 -12.89
C GLN A 151 5.77 -3.23 -12.32
N ARG A 152 6.99 -3.08 -12.84
CA ARG A 152 7.88 -1.97 -12.48
C ARG A 152 7.37 -0.63 -13.01
N GLU A 153 6.80 -0.61 -14.21
CA GLU A 153 6.13 0.57 -14.78
C GLU A 153 4.89 0.95 -13.96
N HIS A 154 4.09 -0.02 -13.54
CA HIS A 154 2.96 0.20 -12.63
C HIS A 154 3.42 0.80 -11.29
N ALA A 155 4.49 0.27 -10.69
CA ALA A 155 5.07 0.85 -9.47
C ALA A 155 5.54 2.29 -9.67
N LEU A 156 6.17 2.60 -10.80
CA LEU A 156 6.62 3.96 -11.12
C LEU A 156 5.44 4.93 -11.27
N LEU A 157 4.37 4.53 -11.98
CA LEU A 157 3.15 5.33 -12.12
C LEU A 157 2.51 5.63 -10.76
N SER A 158 2.39 4.61 -9.90
CA SER A 158 1.88 4.77 -8.54
C SER A 158 2.74 5.75 -7.73
N ALA A 159 4.07 5.64 -7.81
CA ALA A 159 4.98 6.56 -7.16
C ALA A 159 4.80 8.01 -7.66
N SER A 160 4.62 8.22 -8.97
CA SER A 160 4.37 9.54 -9.55
C SER A 160 3.07 10.16 -9.06
N LEU A 161 1.96 9.41 -9.05
CA LEU A 161 0.67 9.89 -8.56
C LEU A 161 0.72 10.24 -7.07
N LEU A 162 1.42 9.44 -6.27
CA LEU A 162 1.59 9.70 -4.83
C LEU A 162 2.49 10.91 -4.57
N ALA A 163 3.54 11.10 -5.35
CA ALA A 163 4.39 12.28 -5.26
C ALA A 163 3.58 13.57 -5.53
N GLU A 164 2.76 13.57 -6.58
CA GLU A 164 1.85 14.69 -6.88
C GLU A 164 0.85 14.94 -5.74
N SER A 165 0.23 13.87 -5.21
CA SER A 165 -0.71 13.95 -4.08
C SER A 165 -0.07 14.51 -2.81
N LEU A 166 1.21 14.23 -2.58
CA LEU A 166 1.99 14.73 -1.45
C LEU A 166 2.60 16.12 -1.67
N GLY A 167 2.59 16.64 -2.91
CA GLY A 167 3.21 17.91 -3.28
C GLY A 167 4.74 17.87 -3.28
N LEU A 168 5.33 16.74 -3.69
CA LEU A 168 6.78 16.49 -3.78
C LEU A 168 7.36 16.79 -5.17
#